data_AF-A0A7K3W7N3-F1
#
_entry.id   AF-A0A7K3W7N3-F1
#
_cell.length_a   1.000
_cell.length_b   1.000
_cell.length_c   1.000
_cell.angle_alpha   90.00
_cell.angle_beta   90.00
_cell.angle_gamma   90.00
#
_symmetry.space_group_name_H-M   'P 1'
#
loop_
_entity.id
_entity.type
_entity.pdbx_description
1 polymer ?
#
loop_
_entity_poly.entity_id
_entity_poly.type
_entity_poly.pdbx_seq_one_letter_code
_entity_poly.pdbx_strand_id
1 'polypeptide(L)'
;SLMSVYFCGGSCVEDVTSQLMRHLSYHPTLRTCSSDTILRAIKELTQENISYTSDQGKTYDFNTADKLNTLLINALVSTGELKEIEEYDVDFDHQFLETEKYDAKPTYKKFLGYRPGVYVIGDKIVYIENSDGNTNVRFHQADTHKRFFALLESQNIRVNRFRADCGSCSKEIVSEIEKHCKHFYIRANRCSSLYNDIFALRGWKTEEINGIQFELNSILVEKWEGKCYRLV
;
A
#
# COMPACT_ATOMS: atom_id res chain seq x y z
N SER A 1 -13.12 21.71 -7.51
CA SER A 1 -12.58 20.49 -6.85
C SER A 1 -12.27 20.83 -5.40
N LEU A 2 -11.92 19.84 -4.55
CA LEU A 2 -11.41 20.11 -3.19
C LEU A 2 -10.16 21.03 -3.23
N MET A 3 -9.35 20.87 -4.28
CA MET A 3 -8.23 21.78 -4.57
C MET A 3 -8.66 23.23 -4.81
N SER A 4 -9.83 23.47 -5.40
CA SER A 4 -10.36 24.84 -5.57
C SER A 4 -10.67 25.52 -4.23
N VAL A 5 -11.05 24.76 -3.20
CA VAL A 5 -11.29 25.31 -1.85
C VAL A 5 -9.96 25.74 -1.21
N TYR A 6 -8.91 24.93 -1.34
CA TYR A 6 -7.56 25.26 -0.86
C TYR A 6 -6.94 26.45 -1.63
N PHE A 7 -7.05 26.49 -2.95
CA PHE A 7 -6.53 27.62 -3.75
C PHE A 7 -7.31 28.93 -3.54
N CYS A 8 -8.56 28.86 -3.04
CA CYS A 8 -9.34 30.03 -2.64
C CYS A 8 -9.15 30.42 -1.16
N GLY A 9 -8.11 29.92 -0.49
CA GLY A 9 -7.78 30.30 0.89
C GLY A 9 -8.55 29.54 1.97
N GLY A 10 -9.18 28.43 1.62
CA GLY A 10 -9.80 27.54 2.59
C GLY A 10 -8.76 26.91 3.52
N SER A 11 -8.96 27.03 4.82
CA SER A 11 -8.05 26.54 5.87
C SER A 11 -8.73 25.62 6.87
N CYS A 12 -10.06 25.52 6.83
CA CYS A 12 -10.84 24.71 7.75
C CYS A 12 -11.95 23.93 7.02
N VAL A 13 -12.50 22.91 7.68
CA VAL A 13 -13.50 22.00 7.08
C VAL A 13 -14.81 22.70 6.74
N GLU A 14 -15.12 23.80 7.44
CA GLU A 14 -16.27 24.67 7.21
C GLU A 14 -16.23 25.30 5.82
N ASP A 15 -15.04 25.50 5.26
CA ASP A 15 -14.84 26.01 3.90
C ASP A 15 -15.41 25.06 2.85
N VAL A 16 -15.52 23.76 3.15
CA VAL A 16 -16.19 22.79 2.28
C VAL A 16 -17.67 23.15 2.13
N THR A 17 -18.35 23.49 3.23
CA THR A 17 -19.76 23.87 3.20
C THR A 17 -19.96 25.19 2.45
N SER A 18 -19.14 26.19 2.74
CA SER A 18 -19.31 27.55 2.20
C SER A 18 -18.87 27.67 0.74
N GLN A 19 -17.82 26.95 0.32
CA GLN A 19 -17.21 27.10 -1.00
C GLN A 19 -17.54 25.97 -1.98
N LEU A 20 -17.80 24.75 -1.52
CA LEU A 20 -17.99 23.59 -2.40
C LEU A 20 -19.43 23.08 -2.42
N MET A 21 -20.06 22.91 -1.25
CA MET A 21 -21.36 22.26 -1.14
C MET A 21 -22.48 23.03 -1.87
N ARG A 22 -22.45 24.36 -1.85
CA ARG A 22 -23.41 25.17 -2.62
C ARG A 22 -23.40 24.80 -4.11
N HIS A 23 -22.22 24.62 -4.70
CA HIS A 23 -22.13 24.27 -6.12
C HIS A 23 -22.55 22.83 -6.38
N LEU A 24 -22.19 21.90 -5.51
CA LEU A 24 -22.59 20.49 -5.62
C LEU A 24 -24.11 20.31 -5.48
N SER A 25 -24.78 21.15 -4.68
CA SER A 25 -26.24 21.09 -4.51
C SER A 25 -27.03 21.45 -5.77
N TYR A 26 -26.41 22.09 -6.77
CA TYR A 26 -27.06 22.34 -8.06
C TYR A 26 -27.16 21.09 -8.93
N HIS A 27 -26.43 20.01 -8.59
CA HIS A 27 -26.52 18.77 -9.33
C HIS A 27 -27.78 17.97 -8.91
N PRO A 28 -28.65 17.58 -9.85
CA PRO A 28 -29.99 17.07 -9.54
C PRO A 28 -30.02 15.76 -8.74
N THR A 29 -28.93 14.98 -8.76
CA THR A 29 -28.83 13.68 -8.08
C THR A 29 -27.90 13.67 -6.87
N LEU A 30 -27.12 14.73 -6.63
CA LEU A 30 -26.18 14.76 -5.52
C LEU A 30 -26.86 15.34 -4.28
N ARG A 31 -26.72 14.62 -3.16
CA ARG A 31 -27.09 15.14 -1.84
C ARG A 31 -25.82 15.61 -1.14
N THR A 32 -25.80 16.86 -0.71
CA THR A 32 -24.69 17.45 0.03
C THR A 32 -24.89 17.26 1.53
N CYS A 33 -23.80 17.27 2.30
CA CYS A 33 -23.83 17.25 3.76
C CYS A 33 -23.11 18.47 4.34
N SER A 34 -23.35 18.75 5.63
CA SER A 34 -22.63 19.81 6.33
C SER A 34 -21.20 19.40 6.67
N SER A 35 -20.33 20.38 6.89
CA SER A 35 -18.99 20.20 7.45
C SER A 35 -19.00 19.41 8.77
N ASP A 36 -20.00 19.60 9.63
CA ASP A 36 -20.15 18.83 10.87
C ASP A 36 -20.39 17.34 10.61
N THR A 37 -21.13 17.03 9.55
CA THR A 37 -21.40 15.65 9.14
C THR A 37 -20.12 15.01 8.60
N ILE A 38 -19.32 15.75 7.83
CA ILE A 38 -18.00 15.30 7.35
C ILE A 38 -17.06 15.03 8.53
N LEU A 39 -16.95 15.97 9.48
CA LEU A 39 -16.11 15.79 10.67
C LEU A 39 -16.52 14.57 11.48
N ARG A 40 -17.82 14.33 11.63
CA ARG A 40 -18.35 13.16 12.33
C ARG A 40 -17.98 11.87 11.60
N ALA A 41 -18.16 11.83 10.28
CA ALA A 41 -17.77 10.68 9.47
C ALA A 41 -16.25 10.41 9.59
N ILE A 42 -15.40 11.45 9.52
CA ILE A 42 -13.95 11.32 9.72
C ILE A 42 -13.64 10.72 11.09
N LYS A 43 -14.31 11.21 12.16
CA LYS A 43 -14.16 10.65 13.52
C LYS A 43 -14.61 9.19 13.59
N GLU A 44 -15.72 8.82 12.96
CA GLU A 44 -16.22 7.44 12.95
C GLU A 44 -15.29 6.46 12.23
N LEU A 45 -14.51 6.96 11.26
CA LEU A 45 -13.48 6.21 10.54
C LEU A 45 -12.17 6.05 11.33
N THR A 46 -11.97 6.83 12.40
CA THR A 46 -10.80 6.65 13.26
C THR A 46 -10.82 5.31 13.96
N GLN A 47 -9.62 4.79 14.23
CA GLN A 47 -9.39 3.52 14.89
C GLN A 47 -8.22 3.67 15.84
N GLU A 48 -8.31 3.02 17.00
CA GLU A 48 -7.21 2.94 17.96
C GLU A 48 -6.03 2.14 17.38
N ASN A 49 -4.83 2.48 17.83
CA ASN A 49 -3.63 1.75 17.43
C ASN A 49 -3.60 0.35 18.06
N ILE A 50 -2.96 -0.58 17.36
CA ILE A 50 -2.46 -1.83 17.91
C ILE A 50 -0.96 -1.70 18.12
N SER A 51 -0.46 -2.26 19.21
CA SER A 51 0.96 -2.16 19.56
C SER A 51 1.63 -3.53 19.48
N TYR A 52 2.80 -3.58 18.88
CA TYR A 52 3.63 -4.78 18.80
C TYR A 52 4.98 -4.55 19.48
N THR A 53 5.40 -5.50 20.30
CA THR A 53 6.69 -5.44 21.01
C THR A 53 7.67 -6.41 20.38
N SER A 54 8.81 -5.89 19.92
CA SER A 54 9.92 -6.68 19.38
C SER A 54 10.66 -7.47 20.47
N ASP A 55 11.43 -8.48 20.07
CA ASP A 55 12.28 -9.27 20.97
C ASP A 55 13.30 -8.43 21.77
N GLN A 56 13.61 -7.22 21.29
CA GLN A 56 14.48 -6.26 21.96
C GLN A 56 13.73 -5.37 22.97
N GLY A 57 12.44 -5.65 23.23
CA GLY A 57 11.60 -4.88 24.16
C GLY A 57 11.12 -3.53 23.64
N LYS A 58 11.36 -3.21 22.35
CA LYS A 58 10.82 -1.98 21.73
C LYS A 58 9.41 -2.20 21.25
N THR A 59 8.50 -1.31 21.62
CA THR A 59 7.10 -1.30 21.19
C THR A 59 6.89 -0.31 20.05
N TYR A 60 6.09 -0.70 19.06
CA TYR A 60 5.73 0.11 17.91
C TYR A 60 4.23 0.07 17.70
N ASP A 61 3.65 1.22 17.38
CA ASP A 61 2.25 1.34 17.09
C ASP A 61 1.95 1.19 15.59
N PHE A 62 0.84 0.51 15.31
CA PHE A 62 0.27 0.31 13.99
C PHE A 62 -1.19 0.71 14.01
N ASN A 63 -1.68 1.24 12.89
CA ASN A 63 -3.09 1.54 12.71
C ASN A 63 -3.58 0.82 11.46
N THR A 64 -4.45 -0.17 11.63
CA THR A 64 -4.96 -1.00 10.53
C THR A 64 -6.08 -0.31 9.75
N ALA A 65 -6.66 0.75 10.31
CA ALA A 65 -7.68 1.59 9.67
C ALA A 65 -8.81 0.77 9.01
N ASP A 66 -9.30 -0.28 9.68
CA ASP A 66 -10.18 -1.30 9.08
C ASP A 66 -11.46 -0.69 8.51
N LYS A 67 -12.08 0.24 9.25
CA LYS A 67 -13.29 0.94 8.80
C LYS A 67 -13.04 1.80 7.55
N LEU A 68 -11.92 2.52 7.53
CA LEU A 68 -11.51 3.35 6.40
C LEU A 68 -11.24 2.48 5.17
N ASN A 69 -10.48 1.40 5.34
CA ASN A 69 -10.15 0.48 4.27
C ASN A 69 -11.39 -0.24 3.71
N THR A 70 -12.32 -0.64 4.59
CA THR A 70 -13.61 -1.21 4.17
C THR A 70 -14.44 -0.21 3.37
N LEU A 71 -14.54 1.04 3.85
CA LEU A 71 -15.23 2.10 3.13
C LEU A 71 -14.60 2.36 1.76
N LEU A 72 -13.26 2.39 1.70
CA LEU A 72 -12.50 2.64 0.48
C LEU A 72 -12.79 1.59 -0.59
N ILE A 73 -12.69 0.29 -0.26
CA ILE A 73 -12.99 -0.78 -1.21
C ILE A 73 -14.47 -0.72 -1.64
N ASN A 74 -15.39 -0.56 -0.69
CA ASN A 74 -16.82 -0.48 -1.00
C ASN A 74 -17.14 0.70 -1.94
N ALA A 75 -16.47 1.84 -1.77
CA ALA A 75 -16.61 2.98 -2.66
C ALA A 75 -16.12 2.67 -4.08
N LEU A 76 -14.97 2.01 -4.22
CA LEU A 76 -14.44 1.60 -5.51
C LEU A 76 -15.32 0.56 -6.22
N VAL A 77 -15.88 -0.39 -5.47
CA VAL A 77 -16.81 -1.39 -6.03
C VAL A 77 -18.13 -0.74 -6.45
N SER A 78 -18.72 0.10 -5.59
CA SER A 78 -20.00 0.77 -5.88
C SER A 78 -19.93 1.76 -7.06
N THR A 79 -18.74 2.30 -7.34
CA THR A 79 -18.50 3.15 -8.52
C THR A 79 -18.13 2.36 -9.77
N GLY A 80 -17.93 1.05 -9.67
CA GLY A 80 -17.52 0.17 -10.77
C GLY A 80 -16.04 0.29 -11.15
N GLU A 81 -15.25 1.02 -10.36
CA GLU A 81 -13.81 1.17 -10.52
C GLU A 81 -13.05 -0.11 -10.16
N LEU A 82 -13.63 -0.92 -9.26
CA LEU A 82 -13.28 -2.31 -9.03
C LEU A 82 -14.53 -3.17 -9.24
N LYS A 83 -14.34 -4.38 -9.74
CA LYS A 83 -15.41 -5.34 -10.00
C LYS A 83 -15.15 -6.63 -9.25
N GLU A 84 -16.23 -7.18 -8.72
CA GLU A 84 -16.20 -8.51 -8.12
C GLU A 84 -15.79 -9.55 -9.17
N ILE A 85 -15.08 -10.60 -8.74
CA ILE A 85 -14.68 -11.76 -9.56
C ILE A 85 -13.61 -11.43 -10.62
N GLU A 86 -13.19 -10.17 -10.76
CA GLU A 86 -12.01 -9.80 -11.53
C GLU A 86 -10.71 -10.03 -10.75
N GLU A 87 -9.61 -10.17 -11.49
CA GLU A 87 -8.27 -10.33 -10.95
C GLU A 87 -7.43 -9.11 -11.29
N TYR A 88 -6.74 -8.57 -10.29
CA TYR A 88 -6.00 -7.32 -10.43
C TYR A 88 -4.51 -7.48 -10.15
N ASP A 89 -3.72 -6.62 -10.78
CA ASP A 89 -2.32 -6.44 -10.43
C ASP A 89 -2.24 -5.37 -9.32
N VAL A 90 -1.59 -5.73 -8.21
CA VAL A 90 -1.46 -4.92 -7.01
C VAL A 90 -0.02 -4.50 -6.81
N ASP A 91 0.20 -3.22 -6.54
CA ASP A 91 1.49 -2.70 -6.08
C ASP A 91 1.42 -2.32 -4.60
N PHE A 92 2.48 -2.66 -3.87
CA PHE A 92 2.66 -2.27 -2.48
C PHE A 92 3.97 -1.50 -2.29
N ASP A 93 3.91 -0.39 -1.58
CA ASP A 93 5.09 0.35 -1.12
C ASP A 93 4.83 1.03 0.23
N HIS A 94 5.92 1.30 0.96
CA HIS A 94 5.87 2.16 2.14
C HIS A 94 6.05 3.62 1.72
N GLN A 95 5.02 4.43 1.92
CA GLN A 95 5.11 5.87 1.74
C GLN A 95 5.51 6.51 3.06
N PHE A 96 6.50 7.39 3.04
CA PHE A 96 6.91 8.13 4.22
C PHE A 96 6.32 9.53 4.18
N LEU A 97 5.60 9.89 5.24
CA LEU A 97 4.90 11.17 5.34
C LEU A 97 5.56 12.00 6.44
N GLU A 98 6.25 13.06 6.04
CA GLU A 98 6.88 14.01 6.96
C GLU A 98 5.81 14.83 7.69
N THR A 99 5.91 14.91 9.01
CA THR A 99 5.01 15.72 9.84
C THR A 99 5.59 15.93 11.24
N GLU A 100 5.20 17.03 11.88
CA GLU A 100 5.61 17.40 13.24
C GLU A 100 4.48 17.17 14.27
N LYS A 101 3.54 16.29 13.95
CA LYS A 101 2.50 15.88 14.92
C LYS A 101 3.14 15.28 16.17
N TYR A 102 2.47 15.46 17.32
CA TYR A 102 3.01 15.09 18.63
C TYR A 102 3.41 13.61 18.75
N ASP A 103 2.72 12.73 18.03
CA ASP A 103 2.88 11.28 18.03
C ASP A 103 3.86 10.78 16.97
N ALA A 104 4.27 11.62 16.02
CA ALA A 104 5.17 11.25 14.94
C ALA A 104 6.53 10.78 15.47
N LYS A 105 7.11 9.75 14.82
CA LYS A 105 8.39 9.15 15.23
C LYS A 105 9.49 9.45 14.21
N PRO A 106 10.78 9.48 14.61
CA PRO A 106 11.89 9.62 13.69
C PRO A 106 11.92 8.49 12.66
N THR A 107 11.99 8.83 11.39
CA THR A 107 12.11 7.87 10.28
C THR A 107 13.57 7.61 9.94
N TYR A 108 13.86 6.49 9.27
CA TYR A 108 15.22 6.25 8.74
C TYR A 108 15.63 7.31 7.69
N LYS A 109 14.65 7.99 7.08
CA LYS A 109 14.86 9.09 6.13
C LYS A 109 15.24 10.42 6.80
N LYS A 110 15.47 10.40 8.13
CA LYS A 110 15.96 11.54 8.94
C LYS A 110 14.98 12.69 9.11
N PHE A 111 13.68 12.40 9.14
CA PHE A 111 12.63 13.35 9.50
C PHE A 111 11.60 12.70 10.45
N LEU A 112 10.85 13.51 11.19
CA LEU A 112 9.70 13.03 11.98
C LEU A 112 8.53 12.75 11.05
N GLY A 113 7.88 11.60 11.23
CA GLY A 113 6.76 11.28 10.37
C GLY A 113 6.15 9.91 10.62
N TYR A 114 5.31 9.54 9.67
CA TYR A 114 4.64 8.25 9.61
C TYR A 114 5.14 7.42 8.43
N ARG A 115 4.86 6.12 8.48
CA ARG A 115 5.27 5.17 7.46
C ARG A 115 4.12 4.26 7.05
N PRO A 116 3.08 4.79 6.39
CA PRO A 116 2.02 3.95 5.87
C PRO A 116 2.51 2.96 4.81
N GLY A 117 2.04 1.71 4.92
CA GLY A 117 2.01 0.77 3.81
C GLY A 117 0.80 1.06 2.95
N VAL A 118 1.02 1.32 1.67
CA VAL A 118 -0.02 1.72 0.71
C VAL A 118 -0.11 0.67 -0.38
N TYR A 119 -1.33 0.26 -0.70
CA TYR A 119 -1.62 -0.68 -1.78
C TYR A 119 -2.40 0.03 -2.87
N VAL A 120 -1.99 -0.19 -4.11
CA VAL A 120 -2.65 0.39 -5.28
C VAL A 120 -2.99 -0.65 -6.33
N ILE A 121 -4.09 -0.44 -7.04
CA ILE A 121 -4.48 -1.14 -8.26
C ILE A 121 -4.57 -0.10 -9.37
N GLY A 122 -3.62 -0.14 -10.31
CA GLY A 122 -3.46 0.93 -11.30
C GLY A 122 -3.17 2.27 -10.62
N ASP A 123 -4.08 3.23 -10.74
CA ASP A 123 -4.01 4.56 -10.13
C ASP A 123 -4.84 4.70 -8.84
N LYS A 124 -5.49 3.62 -8.39
CA LYS A 124 -6.42 3.63 -7.25
C LYS A 124 -5.71 3.15 -6.00
N ILE A 125 -5.80 3.92 -4.92
CA ILE A 125 -5.46 3.41 -3.58
C ILE A 125 -6.59 2.50 -3.13
N VAL A 126 -6.24 1.28 -2.74
CA VAL A 126 -7.20 0.25 -2.34
C VAL A 126 -7.09 -0.14 -0.86
N TYR A 127 -5.94 0.13 -0.24
CA TYR A 127 -5.72 -0.17 1.17
C TYR A 127 -4.56 0.64 1.74
N ILE A 128 -4.66 1.07 3.00
CA ILE A 128 -3.61 1.77 3.74
C ILE A 128 -3.57 1.25 5.19
N GLU A 129 -2.38 0.90 5.67
CA GLU A 129 -2.15 0.78 7.12
C GLU A 129 -1.00 1.68 7.53
N ASN A 130 -1.14 2.33 8.68
CA ASN A 130 -0.07 3.14 9.24
C ASN A 130 0.81 2.33 10.20
N SER A 131 2.07 2.73 10.32
CA SER A 131 2.94 2.35 11.44
C SER A 131 3.75 3.56 11.89
N ASP A 132 4.31 3.44 13.09
CA ASP A 132 5.34 4.36 13.56
C ASP A 132 6.47 4.51 12.54
N GLY A 133 6.99 5.75 12.45
CA GLY A 133 8.04 6.11 11.50
C GLY A 133 9.38 5.38 11.74
N ASN A 134 9.65 5.00 13.00
CA ASN A 134 10.88 4.32 13.42
C ASN A 134 10.82 2.79 13.32
N THR A 135 9.68 2.22 12.90
CA THR A 135 9.50 0.78 12.75
C THR A 135 10.32 0.23 11.58
N ASN A 136 10.91 -0.95 11.75
CA ASN A 136 11.58 -1.65 10.65
C ASN A 136 10.56 -2.04 9.57
N VAL A 137 10.91 -1.89 8.29
CA VAL A 137 9.99 -2.13 7.18
C VAL A 137 9.43 -3.54 7.06
N ARG A 138 10.11 -4.53 7.66
CA ARG A 138 9.69 -5.93 7.67
C ARG A 138 8.84 -6.31 8.88
N PHE A 139 8.88 -5.50 9.94
CA PHE A 139 8.25 -5.82 11.22
C PHE A 139 6.72 -5.82 11.05
N HIS A 140 6.08 -6.96 11.33
CA HIS A 140 4.64 -7.20 11.14
C HIS A 140 4.10 -6.91 9.73
N GLN A 141 4.96 -6.82 8.71
CA GLN A 141 4.53 -6.57 7.33
C GLN A 141 3.70 -7.75 6.77
N ALA A 142 4.01 -8.99 7.17
CA ALA A 142 3.21 -10.15 6.79
C ALA A 142 1.77 -10.05 7.33
N ASP A 143 1.59 -9.55 8.56
CA ASP A 143 0.26 -9.32 9.13
C ASP A 143 -0.52 -8.22 8.38
N THR A 144 0.17 -7.16 7.96
CA THR A 144 -0.41 -6.11 7.09
C THR A 144 -0.85 -6.68 5.75
N HIS A 145 -0.05 -7.53 5.10
CA HIS A 145 -0.44 -8.20 3.86
C HIS A 145 -1.64 -9.14 4.08
N LYS A 146 -1.63 -9.91 5.16
CA LYS A 146 -2.73 -10.83 5.50
C LYS A 146 -4.06 -10.10 5.66
N ARG A 147 -4.10 -8.96 6.36
CA ARG A 147 -5.32 -8.16 6.52
C ARG A 147 -5.78 -7.54 5.20
N PHE A 148 -4.84 -7.05 4.39
CA PHE A 148 -5.13 -6.56 3.04
C PHE A 148 -5.80 -7.64 2.17
N PHE A 149 -5.21 -8.83 2.06
CA PHE A 149 -5.75 -9.92 1.26
C PHE A 149 -7.11 -10.38 1.78
N ALA A 150 -7.25 -10.52 3.10
CA ALA A 150 -8.53 -10.90 3.71
C ALA A 150 -9.65 -9.90 3.37
N LEU A 151 -9.36 -8.59 3.32
CA LEU A 151 -10.34 -7.58 2.92
C LEU A 151 -10.74 -7.73 1.45
N LEU A 152 -9.77 -7.85 0.53
CA LEU A 152 -10.09 -8.04 -0.90
C LEU A 152 -10.88 -9.32 -1.15
N GLU A 153 -10.49 -10.42 -0.52
CA GLU A 153 -11.18 -11.71 -0.63
C GLU A 153 -12.60 -11.64 -0.09
N SER A 154 -12.85 -10.89 0.98
CA SER A 154 -14.20 -10.65 1.52
C SER A 154 -15.13 -9.92 0.54
N GLN A 155 -14.55 -9.19 -0.43
CA GLN A 155 -15.25 -8.48 -1.50
C GLN A 155 -15.22 -9.25 -2.83
N ASN A 156 -14.83 -10.53 -2.81
CA ASN A 156 -14.66 -11.38 -4.00
C ASN A 156 -13.68 -10.81 -5.04
N ILE A 157 -12.70 -9.99 -4.60
CA ILE A 157 -11.66 -9.44 -5.46
C ILE A 157 -10.41 -10.32 -5.33
N ARG A 158 -9.82 -10.71 -6.46
CA ARG A 158 -8.63 -11.58 -6.48
C ARG A 158 -7.40 -10.81 -6.94
N VAL A 159 -6.23 -11.24 -6.45
CA VAL A 159 -4.95 -10.68 -6.88
C VAL A 159 -4.28 -11.61 -7.90
N ASN A 160 -4.07 -11.11 -9.11
CA ASN A 160 -3.34 -11.81 -10.15
C ASN A 160 -1.83 -11.69 -9.92
N ARG A 161 -1.30 -10.47 -9.94
CA ARG A 161 0.12 -10.19 -9.68
C ARG A 161 0.27 -9.28 -8.47
N PHE A 162 1.16 -9.64 -7.55
CA PHE A 162 1.56 -8.78 -6.45
C PHE A 162 2.98 -8.25 -6.67
N ARG A 163 3.20 -6.93 -6.58
CA ARG A 163 4.50 -6.30 -6.80
C ARG A 163 4.93 -5.51 -5.58
N ALA A 164 6.17 -5.68 -5.15
CA ALA A 164 6.72 -4.95 -4.02
C ALA A 164 8.24 -4.79 -4.10
N ASP A 165 8.76 -3.88 -3.28
CA ASP A 165 10.17 -3.59 -3.20
C ASP A 165 10.95 -4.67 -2.41
N CYS A 166 12.25 -4.44 -2.21
CA CYS A 166 13.10 -5.40 -1.50
C CYS A 166 12.87 -5.47 0.02
N GLY A 167 12.10 -4.53 0.57
CA GLY A 167 11.59 -4.58 1.93
C GLY A 167 10.83 -5.88 2.17
N SER A 168 9.97 -6.26 1.21
CA SER A 168 9.13 -7.46 1.25
C SER A 168 9.86 -8.78 0.95
N CYS A 169 11.17 -8.77 0.69
CA CYS A 169 11.93 -9.96 0.30
C CYS A 169 12.39 -10.79 1.52
N SER A 170 11.46 -11.23 2.38
CA SER A 170 11.69 -12.15 3.51
C SER A 170 10.88 -13.44 3.37
N LYS A 171 11.33 -14.54 3.99
CA LYS A 171 10.64 -15.85 3.87
C LYS A 171 9.19 -15.78 4.35
N GLU A 172 8.97 -15.12 5.49
CA GLU A 172 7.66 -14.98 6.10
C GLU A 172 6.71 -14.16 5.22
N ILE A 173 7.15 -12.98 4.78
CA ILE A 173 6.37 -12.07 3.95
C ILE A 173 6.02 -12.71 2.61
N VAL A 174 7.01 -13.31 1.93
CA VAL A 174 6.76 -13.98 0.63
C VAL A 174 5.86 -15.19 0.80
N SER A 175 6.01 -15.95 1.88
CA SER A 175 5.14 -17.10 2.15
C SER A 175 3.70 -16.69 2.44
N GLU A 176 3.46 -15.49 2.98
CA GLU A 176 2.11 -14.95 3.12
C GLU A 176 1.55 -14.54 1.76
N ILE A 177 2.28 -13.73 0.98
CA ILE A 177 1.87 -13.26 -0.35
C ILE A 177 1.55 -14.42 -1.30
N GLU A 178 2.37 -15.48 -1.29
CA GLU A 178 2.23 -16.67 -2.14
C GLU A 178 0.88 -17.38 -1.98
N LYS A 179 0.22 -17.25 -0.83
CA LYS A 179 -1.09 -17.89 -0.58
C LYS A 179 -2.23 -17.21 -1.34
N HIS A 180 -2.07 -15.94 -1.69
CA HIS A 180 -3.18 -15.06 -2.09
C HIS A 180 -3.07 -14.50 -3.52
N CYS A 181 -1.98 -14.79 -4.24
CA CYS A 181 -1.79 -14.31 -5.61
C CYS A 181 -1.28 -15.40 -6.56
N LYS A 182 -1.59 -15.28 -7.86
CA LYS A 182 -1.08 -16.22 -8.88
C LYS A 182 0.40 -16.05 -9.15
N HIS A 183 0.85 -14.81 -9.16
CA HIS A 183 2.24 -14.43 -9.40
C HIS A 183 2.64 -13.29 -8.46
N PHE A 184 3.93 -13.21 -8.15
CA PHE A 184 4.48 -12.05 -7.46
C PHE A 184 5.84 -11.65 -8.04
N TYR A 185 6.14 -10.36 -7.95
CA TYR A 185 7.40 -9.76 -8.37
C TYR A 185 7.93 -8.91 -7.22
N ILE A 186 8.87 -9.47 -6.48
CA ILE A 186 9.47 -8.81 -5.33
C ILE A 186 10.93 -8.57 -5.65
N ARG A 187 11.37 -7.32 -5.57
CA ARG A 187 12.75 -6.97 -5.87
C ARG A 187 13.70 -7.75 -4.96
N ALA A 188 14.55 -8.59 -5.53
CA ALA A 188 15.55 -9.32 -4.76
C ALA A 188 16.60 -8.36 -4.19
N ASN A 189 17.06 -8.63 -2.97
CA ASN A 189 18.26 -7.98 -2.45
C ASN A 189 19.47 -8.39 -3.30
N ARG A 190 20.39 -7.45 -3.54
CA ARG A 190 21.67 -7.77 -4.19
C ARG A 190 22.41 -8.80 -3.35
N CYS A 191 22.76 -9.92 -3.95
CA CYS A 191 23.41 -11.03 -3.28
C CYS A 191 24.72 -11.36 -4.00
N SER A 192 25.84 -11.21 -3.30
CA SER A 192 27.14 -11.38 -3.92
C SER A 192 27.38 -12.81 -4.42
N SER A 193 26.82 -13.80 -3.73
CA SER A 193 26.97 -15.21 -4.09
C SER A 193 26.30 -15.57 -5.41
N LEU A 194 25.29 -14.81 -5.86
CA LEU A 194 24.60 -15.05 -7.13
C LEU A 194 25.29 -14.40 -8.33
N TYR A 195 26.29 -13.53 -8.14
CA TYR A 195 26.93 -12.85 -9.28
C TYR A 195 27.57 -13.82 -10.25
N ASN A 196 28.35 -14.78 -9.75
CA ASN A 196 29.06 -15.72 -10.61
C ASN A 196 28.07 -16.56 -11.45
N ASP A 197 26.97 -17.00 -10.83
CA ASP A 197 25.93 -17.76 -11.51
C ASP A 197 25.23 -16.93 -12.59
N ILE A 198 24.92 -15.66 -12.30
CA ILE A 198 24.32 -14.73 -13.26
C ILE A 198 25.27 -14.48 -14.44
N PHE A 199 26.56 -14.24 -14.20
CA PHE A 199 27.56 -14.01 -15.27
C PHE A 199 27.80 -15.25 -16.14
N ALA A 200 27.58 -16.45 -15.60
CA ALA A 200 27.69 -17.69 -16.35
C ALA A 200 26.49 -17.92 -17.29
N LEU A 201 25.38 -17.19 -17.11
CA LEU A 201 24.20 -17.35 -17.96
C LEU A 201 24.51 -17.00 -19.42
N ARG A 202 23.92 -17.80 -20.31
CA ARG A 202 23.98 -17.61 -21.77
C ARG A 202 22.56 -17.33 -22.30
N GLY A 203 22.47 -16.86 -23.54
CA GLY A 203 21.18 -16.61 -24.18
C GLY A 203 20.44 -15.38 -23.64
N TRP A 204 21.18 -14.35 -23.26
CA TRP A 204 20.63 -13.04 -22.91
C TRP A 204 19.77 -12.50 -24.05
N LYS A 205 18.62 -11.91 -23.70
CA LYS A 205 17.68 -11.35 -24.66
C LYS A 205 17.62 -9.85 -24.48
N THR A 206 17.81 -9.11 -25.56
CA THR A 206 17.60 -7.67 -25.57
C THR A 206 16.11 -7.38 -25.66
N GLU A 207 15.59 -6.62 -24.71
CA GLU A 207 14.21 -6.15 -24.66
C GLU A 207 14.20 -4.64 -24.43
N GLU A 208 13.22 -3.95 -25.02
CA GLU A 208 13.02 -2.52 -24.78
C GLU A 208 11.87 -2.31 -23.79
N ILE A 209 12.16 -1.67 -22.66
CA ILE A 209 11.18 -1.38 -21.62
C ILE A 209 11.21 0.12 -21.36
N ASN A 210 10.08 0.79 -21.55
CA ASN A 210 9.94 2.24 -21.38
C ASN A 210 10.98 3.07 -22.17
N GLY A 211 11.32 2.64 -23.39
CA GLY A 211 12.31 3.32 -24.24
C GLY A 211 13.76 3.10 -23.84
N ILE A 212 14.04 2.21 -22.88
CA ILE A 212 15.38 1.82 -22.45
C ILE A 212 15.61 0.36 -22.84
N GLN A 213 16.73 0.08 -23.49
CA GLN A 213 17.13 -1.30 -23.80
C GLN A 213 17.74 -1.97 -22.57
N PHE A 214 17.26 -3.17 -22.28
CA PHE A 214 17.75 -4.05 -21.23
C PHE A 214 18.17 -5.39 -21.82
N GLU A 215 19.21 -6.01 -21.26
CA GLU A 215 19.50 -7.42 -21.48
C GLU A 215 18.91 -8.22 -20.32
N LEU A 216 17.98 -9.11 -20.64
CA LEU A 216 17.26 -9.92 -19.67
C LEU A 216 17.71 -11.37 -19.75
N ASN A 217 17.79 -12.01 -18.58
CA ASN A 217 17.93 -13.45 -18.45
C ASN A 217 17.17 -13.90 -17.20
N SER A 218 17.14 -15.19 -16.90
CA SER A 218 16.59 -15.65 -15.63
C SER A 218 17.24 -16.94 -15.18
N ILE A 219 17.28 -17.16 -13.86
CA ILE A 219 17.82 -18.36 -13.23
C ILE A 219 16.86 -18.83 -12.13
N LEU A 220 16.72 -20.15 -11.99
CA LEU A 220 16.01 -20.73 -10.85
C LEU A 220 16.96 -20.79 -9.65
N VAL A 221 16.53 -20.21 -8.53
CA VAL A 221 17.30 -20.16 -7.29
C VAL A 221 16.45 -20.71 -6.17
N GLU A 222 17.00 -21.66 -5.42
CA GLU A 222 16.44 -22.05 -4.13
C GLU A 222 16.78 -20.98 -3.10
N LYS A 223 15.86 -20.04 -2.90
CA LYS A 223 16.10 -18.89 -2.01
C LYS A 223 15.91 -19.27 -0.54
N TRP A 224 14.97 -20.18 -0.28
CA TRP A 224 14.69 -20.75 1.03
C TRP A 224 14.48 -22.25 0.86
N GLU A 225 14.78 -23.02 1.90
CA GLU A 225 14.64 -24.48 1.91
C GLU A 225 13.30 -24.94 1.32
N GLY A 226 13.38 -25.75 0.27
CA GLY A 226 12.24 -26.32 -0.45
C GLY A 226 11.48 -25.35 -1.33
N LYS A 227 11.96 -24.11 -1.50
CA LYS A 227 11.30 -23.05 -2.27
C LYS A 227 12.21 -22.48 -3.36
N CYS A 228 12.00 -22.94 -4.59
CA CYS A 228 12.66 -22.44 -5.78
C CYS A 228 11.86 -21.29 -6.40
N TYR A 229 12.54 -20.18 -6.66
CA TYR A 229 11.96 -19.02 -7.34
C TYR A 229 12.79 -18.65 -8.55
N ARG A 230 12.14 -18.01 -9.51
CA ARG A 230 12.81 -17.44 -10.68
C ARG A 230 13.33 -16.05 -10.33
N LEU A 231 14.64 -15.89 -10.40
CA LEU A 231 15.27 -14.58 -10.44
C LEU A 231 15.36 -14.14 -11.90
N VAL A 232 14.86 -12.96 -12.21
CA VAL A 232 14.90 -12.31 -13.53
C VAL A 232 15.84 -11.12 -13.44
#